data_AF-A0A8S1ZD66-F1
#
_entry.id   AF-A0A8S1ZD66-F1
#
_cell.length_a   1.000
_cell.length_b   1.000
_cell.length_c   1.000
_cell.angle_alpha   90.00
_cell.angle_beta   90.00
_cell.angle_gamma   90.00
#
_symmetry.space_group_name_H-M   'P 1'
#
loop_
_entity.id
_entity.type
_entity.pdbx_description
1 polymer ?
#
loop_
_entity_poly.entity_id
_entity_poly.type
_entity_poly.pdbx_seq_one_letter_code
_entity_poly.pdbx_strand_id
1 'polypeptide(L)'
;MTGDVNEGKISVLWDLTDFPVPEGRGIREIVGSVLARKGYTGEISIKAYGETTNPYPPEEGIPFVLNSDKYWRLNRILVDICLWSLDSPAPYEGPSTLMVVAKNIEERSEFVAVIQNLKASGYNTIFVVPDGYSPYRVPIPKVNLAWYWESLLEGGEPIPDSELQGILLRVKQHETNVF
;
A
#
# COMPACT_ATOMS: atom_id res chain seq x y z
N MET A 1 -34.58 8.62 -10.14
CA MET A 1 -33.14 8.98 -10.07
C MET A 1 -32.47 7.89 -9.28
N THR A 2 -31.96 6.87 -9.96
CA THR A 2 -31.09 5.87 -9.36
C THR A 2 -29.77 6.60 -9.10
N GLY A 3 -29.50 6.95 -7.85
CA GLY A 3 -28.14 7.37 -7.50
C GLY A 3 -27.26 6.18 -7.76
N ASP A 4 -26.31 6.32 -8.68
CA ASP A 4 -25.24 5.33 -8.82
C ASP A 4 -24.64 5.16 -7.43
N VAL A 5 -24.81 3.96 -6.86
CA VAL A 5 -24.06 3.56 -5.69
C VAL A 5 -22.62 3.70 -6.14
N ASN A 6 -21.89 4.66 -5.57
CA ASN A 6 -20.51 4.92 -5.90
C ASN A 6 -19.74 3.63 -5.58
N GLU A 7 -19.57 2.75 -6.57
CA GLU A 7 -18.77 1.53 -6.45
C GLU A 7 -17.41 2.01 -5.97
N GLY A 8 -17.00 1.57 -4.79
CA GLY A 8 -15.84 2.14 -4.11
C GLY A 8 -14.62 2.19 -5.02
N LYS A 9 -13.78 3.22 -4.90
CA LYS A 9 -12.53 3.27 -5.69
C LYS A 9 -11.41 2.61 -4.94
N ILE A 10 -10.60 1.82 -5.63
CA ILE A 10 -9.42 1.19 -5.09
C ILE A 10 -8.22 1.65 -5.92
N SER A 11 -7.26 2.29 -5.27
CA SER A 11 -6.00 2.68 -5.92
C SER A 11 -4.84 1.93 -5.31
N VAL A 12 -4.03 1.32 -6.17
CA VAL A 12 -2.84 0.55 -5.81
C VAL A 12 -1.60 1.26 -6.31
N LEU A 13 -0.72 1.61 -5.38
CA LEU A 13 0.60 2.18 -5.68
C LEU A 13 1.66 1.16 -5.32
N TRP A 14 2.38 0.65 -6.32
CA TRP A 14 3.25 -0.53 -6.14
C TRP A 14 4.67 -0.29 -6.63
N ASP A 15 5.64 -0.29 -5.71
CA ASP A 15 7.08 -0.30 -5.99
C ASP A 15 7.55 -1.73 -6.29
N LEU A 16 7.71 -2.04 -7.57
CA LEU A 16 8.14 -3.34 -8.09
C LEU A 16 9.62 -3.63 -7.80
N THR A 17 10.42 -2.62 -7.46
CA THR A 17 11.80 -2.85 -7.02
C THR A 17 11.84 -3.35 -5.59
N ASP A 18 10.95 -2.87 -4.72
CA ASP A 18 10.85 -3.37 -3.35
C ASP A 18 10.15 -4.73 -3.26
N PHE A 19 9.11 -4.90 -4.08
CA PHE A 19 8.18 -6.02 -4.09
C PHE A 19 7.97 -6.51 -5.53
N PRO A 20 8.92 -7.29 -6.08
CA PRO A 20 8.91 -7.73 -7.47
C PRO A 20 7.80 -8.73 -7.72
N VAL A 21 7.15 -8.64 -8.89
CA VAL A 21 6.12 -9.60 -9.28
C VAL A 21 6.76 -10.98 -9.52
N PRO A 22 6.18 -12.09 -9.02
CA PRO A 22 6.67 -13.43 -9.30
C PRO A 22 6.44 -13.82 -10.76
N GLU A 23 7.22 -14.78 -11.23
CA GLU A 23 7.03 -15.36 -12.56
C GLU A 23 5.62 -15.97 -12.70
N GLY A 24 4.98 -15.72 -13.84
CA GLY A 24 3.73 -16.40 -14.21
C GLY A 24 2.46 -15.87 -13.55
N ARG A 25 2.52 -14.85 -12.69
CA ARG A 25 1.34 -14.12 -12.19
C ARG A 25 1.42 -12.62 -12.50
N GLY A 26 0.31 -12.04 -12.93
CA GLY A 26 0.19 -10.60 -13.20
C GLY A 26 -0.14 -9.77 -11.96
N ILE A 27 0.19 -8.48 -11.99
CA ILE A 27 -0.16 -7.51 -10.93
C ILE A 27 -1.68 -7.45 -10.76
N ARG A 28 -2.43 -7.32 -11.87
CA ARG A 28 -3.90 -7.25 -11.85
C ARG A 28 -4.52 -8.48 -11.22
N GLU A 29 -3.97 -9.65 -11.53
CA GLU A 29 -4.43 -10.93 -10.99
C GLU A 29 -4.17 -11.03 -9.48
N ILE A 30 -2.97 -10.66 -9.03
CA ILE A 30 -2.62 -10.64 -7.60
C ILE A 30 -3.56 -9.71 -6.84
N VAL A 31 -3.62 -8.42 -7.25
CA VAL A 31 -4.47 -7.41 -6.61
C VAL A 31 -5.94 -7.85 -6.62
N GLY A 32 -6.48 -8.17 -7.79
CA GLY A 32 -7.89 -8.50 -7.95
C GLY A 32 -8.28 -9.70 -7.10
N SER A 33 -7.45 -10.75 -7.07
CA SER A 33 -7.74 -11.95 -6.30
C SER A 33 -7.70 -11.75 -4.78
N VAL A 34 -6.77 -10.93 -4.28
CA VAL A 34 -6.64 -10.65 -2.84
C VAL A 34 -7.78 -9.74 -2.38
N LEU A 35 -8.03 -8.67 -3.12
CA LEU A 35 -9.03 -7.67 -2.75
C LEU A 35 -10.45 -8.24 -2.82
N ALA A 36 -10.78 -8.97 -3.89
CA ALA A 36 -12.10 -9.61 -4.01
C ALA A 36 -12.38 -10.59 -2.87
N ARG A 37 -11.38 -11.38 -2.44
CA ARG A 37 -11.50 -12.29 -1.29
C ARG A 37 -11.80 -11.58 0.03
N LYS A 38 -11.40 -10.33 0.18
CA LYS A 38 -11.72 -9.51 1.37
C LYS A 38 -12.96 -8.63 1.17
N GLY A 39 -13.72 -8.83 0.10
CA GLY A 39 -14.95 -8.10 -0.18
C GLY A 39 -14.74 -6.70 -0.75
N TYR A 40 -13.53 -6.36 -1.20
CA TYR A 40 -13.28 -5.13 -1.94
C TYR A 40 -13.67 -5.34 -3.41
N THR A 41 -14.85 -4.85 -3.79
CA THR A 41 -15.44 -5.02 -5.14
C THR A 41 -15.38 -3.75 -5.99
N GLY A 42 -14.58 -2.78 -5.55
CA GLY A 42 -14.45 -1.48 -6.21
C GLY A 42 -13.67 -1.50 -7.52
N GLU A 43 -13.76 -0.43 -8.30
CA GLU A 43 -12.92 -0.24 -9.49
C GLU A 43 -11.44 -0.13 -9.06
N ILE A 44 -10.58 -0.97 -9.64
CA ILE A 44 -9.16 -1.06 -9.30
C ILE A 44 -8.35 -0.26 -10.32
N SER A 45 -7.66 0.77 -9.82
CA SER A 45 -6.61 1.51 -10.53
C SER A 45 -5.25 1.12 -9.98
N ILE A 46 -4.28 0.86 -10.85
CA ILE A 46 -2.93 0.41 -10.47
C ILE A 46 -1.90 1.33 -11.09
N LYS A 47 -0.92 1.76 -10.30
CA LYS A 47 0.26 2.50 -10.76
C LYS A 47 1.52 1.84 -10.19
N ALA A 48 2.45 1.53 -11.07
CA ALA A 48 3.67 0.84 -10.74
C ALA A 48 4.89 1.77 -10.77
N TYR A 49 5.87 1.48 -9.93
CA TYR A 49 7.14 2.19 -9.81
C TYR A 49 8.27 1.16 -9.80
N GLY A 50 9.44 1.52 -10.30
CA GLY A 50 10.58 0.61 -10.21
C GLY A 50 11.69 1.00 -11.17
N GLU A 51 12.68 0.13 -11.26
CA GLU A 51 13.82 0.28 -12.16
C GLU A 51 13.73 -0.64 -13.38
N THR A 52 14.63 -0.44 -14.36
CA THR A 52 14.61 -1.14 -15.66
C THR A 52 14.99 -2.61 -15.57
N THR A 53 15.60 -3.06 -14.47
CA THR A 53 16.14 -4.42 -14.31
C THR A 53 15.10 -5.44 -13.86
N ASN A 54 13.83 -5.03 -13.71
CA ASN A 54 12.78 -5.95 -13.30
C ASN A 54 12.54 -7.01 -14.41
N PRO A 55 12.77 -8.31 -14.13
CA PRO A 55 12.56 -9.38 -15.11
C PRO A 55 11.12 -9.50 -15.59
N TYR A 56 10.15 -9.02 -14.79
CA TYR A 56 8.73 -9.07 -15.08
C TYR A 56 8.16 -7.63 -15.04
N PRO A 57 8.18 -6.90 -16.17
CA PRO A 57 7.65 -5.54 -16.22
C PRO A 57 6.12 -5.54 -15.96
N PRO A 58 5.56 -4.38 -15.55
CA PRO A 58 4.12 -4.25 -15.42
C PRO A 58 3.40 -4.62 -16.72
N GLU A 59 2.22 -5.22 -16.58
CA GLU A 59 1.34 -5.53 -17.70
C GLU A 59 0.98 -4.27 -18.50
N GLU A 60 0.68 -4.44 -19.79
CA GLU A 60 0.26 -3.35 -20.67
C GLU A 60 -0.91 -2.54 -20.06
N GLY A 61 -0.88 -1.22 -20.24
CA GLY A 61 -1.88 -0.31 -19.71
C GLY A 61 -1.76 0.01 -18.22
N ILE A 62 -0.82 -0.59 -17.47
CA ILE A 62 -0.46 -0.12 -16.12
C ILE A 62 0.54 1.04 -16.26
N PRO A 63 0.22 2.26 -15.80
CA PRO A 63 1.19 3.35 -15.76
C PRO A 63 2.43 2.96 -14.95
N PHE A 64 3.60 3.11 -15.55
CA PHE A 64 4.88 2.75 -14.94
C PHE A 64 5.79 3.98 -14.82
N VAL A 65 6.27 4.24 -13.61
CA VAL A 65 7.23 5.30 -13.33
C VAL A 65 8.61 4.69 -13.12
N LEU A 66 9.48 4.89 -14.10
CA LEU A 66 10.84 4.36 -14.11
C LEU A 66 11.79 5.25 -13.31
N ASN A 67 12.41 4.72 -12.25
CA ASN A 67 13.52 5.34 -11.54
C ASN A 67 14.26 4.30 -10.68
N SER A 68 15.60 4.30 -10.67
CA SER A 68 16.41 3.40 -9.83
C SER A 68 16.61 3.89 -8.39
N ASP A 69 16.42 5.18 -8.13
CA ASP A 69 16.62 5.76 -6.80
C ASP A 69 15.43 5.48 -5.85
N LYS A 70 15.71 4.81 -4.73
CA LYS A 70 14.71 4.45 -3.72
C LYS A 70 14.06 5.67 -3.07
N TYR A 71 14.84 6.69 -2.73
CA TYR A 71 14.33 7.92 -2.10
C TYR A 71 13.40 8.66 -3.06
N TRP A 72 13.77 8.73 -4.34
CA TRP A 72 12.97 9.35 -5.38
C TRP A 72 11.66 8.59 -5.60
N ARG A 73 11.70 7.26 -5.73
CA ARG A 73 10.48 6.44 -5.89
C ARG A 73 9.52 6.63 -4.73
N LEU A 74 10.03 6.60 -3.49
CA LEU A 74 9.20 6.78 -2.30
C LEU A 74 8.59 8.19 -2.22
N ASN A 75 9.36 9.24 -2.53
CA ASN A 75 8.85 10.60 -2.63
C ASN A 75 7.79 10.74 -3.72
N ARG A 76 7.98 10.08 -4.85
CA ARG A 76 7.00 10.11 -5.94
C ARG A 76 5.71 9.41 -5.53
N ILE A 77 5.79 8.27 -4.85
CA ILE A 77 4.62 7.59 -4.27
C ILE A 77 3.90 8.54 -3.31
N LEU A 78 4.61 9.25 -2.43
CA LEU A 78 3.98 10.24 -1.53
C LEU A 78 3.24 11.34 -2.28
N VAL A 79 3.83 11.91 -3.32
CA VAL A 79 3.17 12.90 -4.17
C VAL A 79 1.89 12.30 -4.78
N ASP A 80 1.97 11.08 -5.31
CA ASP A 80 0.81 10.42 -5.90
C ASP A 80 -0.27 10.06 -4.86
N ILE A 81 0.09 9.75 -3.61
CA ILE A 81 -0.85 9.59 -2.49
C ILE A 81 -1.58 10.91 -2.20
N CYS A 82 -0.86 12.03 -2.13
CA CYS A 82 -1.44 13.34 -1.88
C CYS A 82 -2.41 13.73 -3.01
N LEU A 83 -2.00 13.55 -4.27
CA LEU A 83 -2.87 13.80 -5.43
C LEU A 83 -4.11 12.91 -5.40
N TRP A 84 -3.94 11.61 -5.14
CA TRP A 84 -5.04 10.67 -4.98
C TRP A 84 -6.06 11.13 -3.92
N SER A 85 -5.60 11.68 -2.80
CA SER A 85 -6.49 12.15 -1.74
C SER A 85 -7.36 13.35 -2.14
N LEU A 86 -6.90 14.14 -3.11
CA LEU A 86 -7.66 15.28 -3.66
C LEU A 86 -8.68 14.83 -4.71
N ASP A 87 -8.36 13.77 -5.47
CA ASP A 87 -9.19 13.28 -6.58
C ASP A 87 -10.21 12.21 -6.13
N SER A 88 -10.02 11.61 -4.96
CA SER A 88 -10.86 10.52 -4.46
C SER A 88 -12.13 11.05 -3.77
N PRO A 89 -13.29 10.37 -3.94
CA PRO A 89 -14.50 10.69 -3.19
C PRO A 89 -14.21 10.76 -1.69
N ALA A 90 -14.79 11.75 -1.03
CA ALA A 90 -14.63 11.89 0.40
C ALA A 90 -15.25 10.68 1.12
N PRO A 91 -14.73 10.27 2.30
CA PRO A 91 -15.20 9.04 2.96
C PRO A 91 -16.70 9.02 3.31
N TYR A 92 -17.34 10.19 3.41
CA TYR A 92 -18.79 10.29 3.63
C TYR A 92 -19.62 10.09 2.34
N GLU A 93 -18.98 10.11 1.17
CA GLU A 93 -19.62 9.95 -0.16
C GLU A 93 -19.54 8.51 -0.67
N GLY A 94 -18.57 7.72 -0.17
CA GLY A 94 -18.38 6.34 -0.53
C GLY A 94 -17.05 5.78 -0.05
N PRO A 95 -16.86 4.45 -0.09
CA PRO A 95 -15.61 3.83 0.32
C PRO A 95 -14.50 4.07 -0.71
N SER A 96 -13.48 4.82 -0.31
CA SER A 96 -12.23 5.01 -1.07
C SER A 96 -11.09 4.25 -0.38
N THR A 97 -10.46 3.34 -1.12
CA THR A 97 -9.36 2.47 -0.64
C THR A 97 -8.05 2.82 -1.31
N LEU A 98 -7.02 3.04 -0.51
CA LEU A 98 -5.64 3.15 -0.97
C LEU A 98 -4.84 1.92 -0.49
N MET A 99 -4.22 1.22 -1.42
CA MET A 99 -3.25 0.15 -1.15
C MET A 99 -1.86 0.61 -1.54
N VAL A 100 -0.91 0.53 -0.59
CA VAL A 100 0.49 0.89 -0.84
C VAL A 100 1.36 -0.35 -0.66
N VAL A 101 2.08 -0.68 -1.73
CA VAL A 101 3.02 -1.80 -1.82
C VAL A 101 4.42 -1.21 -2.02
N ALA A 102 5.01 -0.67 -0.95
CA ALA A 102 6.32 -0.06 -0.97
C ALA A 102 6.97 -0.13 0.42
N LYS A 103 8.29 -0.33 0.47
CA LYS A 103 9.07 -0.25 1.70
C LYS A 103 9.23 1.21 2.10
N ASN A 104 8.96 1.52 3.37
CA ASN A 104 9.40 2.79 3.93
C ASN A 104 10.92 2.78 4.12
N ILE A 105 11.50 3.94 4.40
CA ILE A 105 12.89 4.12 4.82
C ILE A 105 12.93 4.74 6.22
N GLU A 106 13.99 4.45 6.97
CA GLU A 106 14.11 4.79 8.40
C GLU A 106 13.94 6.29 8.66
N GLU A 107 14.50 7.14 7.80
CA GLU A 107 14.54 8.59 8.03
C GLU A 107 13.24 9.34 7.70
N ARG A 108 12.19 8.67 7.21
CA ARG A 108 10.96 9.34 6.75
C ARG A 108 9.75 9.08 7.63
N SER A 109 9.52 10.01 8.54
CA SER A 109 8.29 10.08 9.33
C SER A 109 7.10 10.57 8.51
N GLU A 110 7.31 11.35 7.43
CA GLU A 110 6.20 11.88 6.63
C GLU A 110 5.48 10.78 5.83
N PHE A 111 6.18 9.74 5.39
CA PHE A 111 5.56 8.62 4.68
C PHE A 111 4.52 7.93 5.57
N VAL A 112 4.94 7.64 6.80
CA VAL A 112 4.09 7.07 7.85
C VAL A 112 2.95 8.03 8.20
N ALA A 113 3.26 9.30 8.44
CA ALA A 113 2.29 10.30 8.87
C ALA A 113 1.19 10.54 7.83
N VAL A 114 1.53 10.63 6.54
CA VAL A 114 0.55 10.85 5.45
C VAL A 114 -0.45 9.70 5.40
N ILE A 115 0.01 8.45 5.40
CA ILE A 115 -0.88 7.28 5.34
C ILE A 115 -1.75 7.18 6.61
N GLN A 116 -1.16 7.45 7.79
CA GLN A 116 -1.90 7.48 9.05
C GLN A 116 -2.99 8.57 9.06
N ASN A 117 -2.69 9.75 8.51
CA ASN A 117 -3.66 10.84 8.40
C ASN A 117 -4.82 10.48 7.47
N LEU A 118 -4.57 9.81 6.34
CA LEU A 118 -5.64 9.31 5.48
C LEU A 118 -6.58 8.34 6.21
N LYS A 119 -6.01 7.39 6.96
CA LYS A 119 -6.80 6.51 7.82
C LYS A 119 -7.62 7.29 8.84
N ALA A 120 -7.01 8.29 9.49
CA ALA A 120 -7.69 9.12 10.49
C ALA A 120 -8.82 9.96 9.89
N SER A 121 -8.68 10.36 8.62
CA SER A 121 -9.72 11.04 7.84
C SER A 121 -10.85 10.13 7.36
N GLY A 122 -10.76 8.82 7.59
CA GLY A 122 -11.82 7.85 7.27
C GLY A 122 -11.61 7.06 5.98
N TYR A 123 -10.50 7.27 5.27
CA TYR A 123 -10.15 6.43 4.12
C TYR A 123 -9.79 5.02 4.55
N ASN A 124 -10.08 4.02 3.71
CA ASN A 124 -9.57 2.67 3.92
C ASN A 124 -8.13 2.58 3.41
N THR A 125 -7.23 2.14 4.26
CA THR A 125 -5.79 2.06 3.95
C THR A 125 -5.31 0.63 4.09
N ILE A 126 -4.61 0.15 3.06
CA ILE A 126 -4.01 -1.17 2.99
C ILE A 126 -2.49 -1.00 2.81
N PHE A 127 -1.70 -1.76 3.56
CA PHE A 127 -0.24 -1.71 3.45
C PHE A 127 0.38 -3.10 3.31
N VAL A 128 1.47 -3.21 2.56
CA VAL A 128 2.24 -4.45 2.46
C VAL A 128 3.53 -4.32 3.24
N VAL A 129 3.71 -5.25 4.18
CA VAL A 129 4.87 -5.35 5.06
C VAL A 129 5.84 -6.39 4.47
N PRO A 130 7.14 -6.10 4.37
CA PRO A 130 8.13 -7.09 3.97
C PRO A 130 8.14 -8.31 4.88
N ASP A 131 8.38 -9.49 4.32
CA ASP A 131 8.63 -10.68 5.13
C ASP A 131 9.91 -10.50 5.95
N GLY A 132 9.91 -11.00 7.19
CA GLY A 132 11.02 -10.80 8.12
C GLY A 132 11.20 -9.35 8.61
N TYR A 133 10.18 -8.50 8.44
CA TYR A 133 10.17 -7.13 8.96
C TYR A 133 10.50 -7.09 10.46
N SER A 134 11.37 -6.13 10.83
CA SER A 134 11.74 -5.87 12.22
C SER A 134 11.24 -4.49 12.65
N PRO A 135 10.42 -4.39 13.72
CA PRO A 135 9.86 -3.13 14.20
C PRO A 135 10.91 -2.16 14.76
N TYR A 136 12.18 -2.58 14.86
CA TYR A 136 13.29 -1.79 15.38
C TYR A 136 14.12 -1.08 14.30
N ARG A 137 13.75 -1.20 13.01
CA ARG A 137 14.53 -0.61 11.90
C ARG A 137 13.77 0.48 11.17
N VAL A 138 12.54 0.21 10.74
CA VAL A 138 11.78 1.13 9.89
C VAL A 138 10.35 1.19 10.39
N PRO A 139 9.78 2.36 10.69
CA PRO A 139 8.39 2.46 11.14
C PRO A 139 7.43 2.14 9.99
N ILE A 140 6.30 1.50 10.31
CA ILE A 140 5.18 1.27 9.38
C ILE A 140 3.96 2.11 9.76
N PRO A 141 3.12 2.51 8.79
CA PRO A 141 1.90 3.25 9.08
C PRO A 141 0.87 2.41 9.82
N LYS A 142 0.07 3.07 10.66
CA LYS A 142 -1.15 2.49 11.19
C LYS A 142 -2.19 2.50 10.08
N VAL A 143 -2.63 1.32 9.65
CA VAL A 143 -3.55 1.11 8.53
C VAL A 143 -4.79 0.31 8.95
N ASN A 144 -5.76 0.17 8.05
CA ASN A 144 -6.95 -0.66 8.28
C ASN A 144 -6.64 -2.15 8.07
N LEU A 145 -5.79 -2.47 7.10
CA LEU A 145 -5.41 -3.82 6.77
C LEU A 145 -3.95 -3.88 6.33
N ALA A 146 -3.26 -4.96 6.67
CA ALA A 146 -1.90 -5.17 6.20
C ALA A 146 -1.67 -6.62 5.79
N TRP A 147 -0.79 -6.85 4.82
CA TRP A 147 -0.32 -8.20 4.45
C TRP A 147 1.19 -8.30 4.64
N TYR A 148 1.65 -9.48 5.04
CA TYR A 148 3.00 -9.89 4.69
C TYR A 148 3.08 -10.17 3.20
N TRP A 149 4.22 -9.90 2.62
CA TRP A 149 4.40 -9.92 1.17
C TRP A 149 4.20 -11.32 0.58
N GLU A 150 4.78 -12.38 1.17
CA GLU A 150 4.55 -13.76 0.71
C GLU A 150 3.07 -14.15 0.79
N SER A 151 2.39 -13.82 1.90
CA SER A 151 0.96 -14.07 2.06
C SER A 151 0.14 -13.35 0.97
N LEU A 152 0.47 -12.10 0.62
CA LEU A 152 -0.19 -11.37 -0.46
C LEU A 152 -0.06 -12.10 -1.79
N LEU A 153 1.15 -12.56 -2.13
CA LEU A 153 1.43 -13.25 -3.40
C LEU A 153 0.68 -14.56 -3.55
N GLU A 154 0.51 -15.31 -2.45
CA GLU A 154 -0.23 -16.57 -2.44
C GLU A 154 -1.75 -16.34 -2.34
N GLY A 155 -2.18 -15.10 -2.14
CA GLY A 155 -3.58 -14.78 -1.89
C GLY A 155 -4.07 -15.24 -0.53
N GLY A 156 -3.16 -15.32 0.44
CA GLY A 156 -3.40 -15.65 1.82
C GLY A 156 -4.08 -14.54 2.62
N GLU A 157 -4.23 -14.79 3.92
CA GLU A 157 -4.87 -13.87 4.84
C GLU A 157 -3.96 -12.69 5.22
N PRO A 158 -4.55 -11.53 5.53
CA PRO A 158 -3.83 -10.38 6.06
C PRO A 158 -3.25 -10.69 7.45
N ILE A 159 -2.31 -9.85 7.87
CA ILE A 159 -1.74 -9.86 9.21
C ILE A 159 -2.88 -9.71 10.23
N PRO A 160 -3.01 -10.62 11.22
CA PRO A 160 -4.02 -10.50 12.26
C PRO A 160 -3.92 -9.18 13.01
N ASP A 161 -5.07 -8.59 13.38
CA ASP A 161 -5.11 -7.29 14.08
C ASP A 161 -4.24 -7.27 15.35
N SER A 162 -4.25 -8.36 16.13
CA SER A 162 -3.46 -8.49 17.35
C SER A 162 -1.95 -8.41 17.08
N GLU A 163 -1.50 -9.02 15.98
CA GLU A 163 -0.12 -8.99 15.53
C GLU A 163 0.25 -7.60 15.00
N LEU A 164 -0.59 -7.01 14.16
CA LEU A 164 -0.39 -5.65 13.64
C LEU A 164 -0.31 -4.61 14.78
N GLN A 165 -1.19 -4.69 15.77
CA GLN A 165 -1.10 -3.83 16.96
C GLN A 165 0.20 -4.09 17.74
N GLY A 166 0.60 -5.35 17.89
CA GLY A 166 1.86 -5.70 18.51
C GLY A 166 3.08 -5.11 17.80
N ILE A 167 3.07 -5.07 16.47
CA ILE A 167 4.13 -4.43 15.67
C ILE A 167 4.16 -2.92 15.95
N LEU A 168 3.01 -2.25 15.83
CA LEU A 168 2.89 -0.79 16.03
C LEU A 168 3.30 -0.34 17.44
N LEU A 169 2.99 -1.14 18.47
CA LEU A 169 3.40 -0.85 19.85
C LEU A 169 4.92 -0.91 20.03
N ARG A 170 5.59 -1.89 19.40
CA ARG A 170 7.05 -2.04 19.48
C ARG A 170 7.77 -0.88 18.79
N VAL A 171 7.25 -0.43 17.64
CA VAL A 171 7.76 0.78 16.95
C VAL A 171 7.70 1.99 17.89
N LYS A 172 6.54 2.25 18.50
CA LYS A 172 6.36 3.38 19.43
C LYS A 172 7.28 3.31 20.66
N GLN A 173 7.47 2.12 21.22
CA GLN A 173 8.38 1.91 22.36
C GLN A 173 9.84 2.17 21.97
N HIS A 174 10.25 1.76 20.77
CA HIS A 174 11.59 2.03 20.26
C HIS A 174 11.83 3.53 20.11
N GLU A 175 10.89 4.27 19.49
CA GLU A 175 10.98 5.73 19.36
C GLU A 175 11.08 6.46 20.72
N THR A 176 10.44 5.93 21.76
CA THR A 176 10.45 6.54 23.11
C THR A 176 11.76 6.25 23.87
N ASN A 177 12.44 5.15 23.57
CA ASN A 177 13.65 4.70 24.29
C ASN A 177 14.97 5.23 23.71
N VAL A 178 14.93 5.99 22.61
CA VAL A 178 16.11 6.56 21.93
C VAL A 178 16.39 8.01 22.39
N PHE A 179 15.64 8.51 23.38
CA PHE A 179 15.84 9.78 24.07
C PHE A 179 16.07 9.56 25.57
#